data_AF-A0A3D5IYT8-F1
#
_entry.id   AF-A0A3D5IYT8-F1
#
_cell.length_a   1.000
_cell.length_b   1.000
_cell.length_c   1.000
_cell.angle_alpha   90.00
_cell.angle_beta   90.00
_cell.angle_gamma   90.00
#
_symmetry.space_group_name_H-M   'P 1'
#
loop_
_entity.id
_entity.type
_entity.pdbx_description
1 polymer ?
#
loop_
_entity_poly.entity_id
_entity_poly.type
_entity_poly.pdbx_seq_one_letter_code
_entity_poly.pdbx_strand_id
1 'polypeptide(L)'
;INQQNSNFQNSPLIVPVFYNLGISALKMPDLYFEVGQENTFDVNMAGNSDQVVEIQQNSAESFIPLQQNTSSKITITTTDLPAKAGNFMLTYQENKILPVSYNYPRGESDLNYLDINDFKDVEQQPSLNTFFESAKAAQQIDVLWKWFVIFALIFLTIEMLLLKFFK
;
A
#
# COMPACT_ATOMS: atom_id res chain seq x y z
N ILE A 1 16.06 -31.07 -29.77
CA ILE A 1 15.66 -30.37 -31.02
C ILE A 1 16.28 -31.11 -32.20
N ASN A 2 15.48 -31.54 -33.19
CA ASN A 2 15.94 -32.32 -34.33
C ASN A 2 16.71 -31.43 -35.34
N GLN A 3 17.99 -31.74 -35.58
CA GLN A 3 18.85 -30.98 -36.49
C GLN A 3 18.66 -31.33 -37.97
N GLN A 4 18.07 -32.49 -38.29
CA GLN A 4 17.76 -32.89 -39.67
C GLN A 4 16.53 -32.16 -40.22
N ASN A 5 15.56 -31.83 -39.37
CA ASN A 5 14.27 -31.28 -39.78
C ASN A 5 14.02 -29.82 -39.32
N SER A 6 14.96 -29.17 -38.64
CA SER A 6 14.77 -27.82 -38.12
C SER A 6 16.07 -27.01 -38.00
N ASN A 7 16.03 -25.74 -38.41
CA ASN A 7 17.09 -24.76 -38.19
C ASN A 7 16.87 -23.92 -36.93
N PHE A 8 15.93 -24.31 -36.05
CA PHE A 8 15.55 -23.53 -34.87
C PHE A 8 16.75 -23.19 -33.95
N GLN A 9 17.75 -24.08 -33.88
CA GLN A 9 18.98 -23.85 -33.11
C GLN A 9 19.80 -22.63 -33.59
N ASN A 10 19.71 -22.31 -34.88
CA ASN A 10 20.41 -21.17 -35.49
C ASN A 10 19.47 -19.98 -35.74
N SER A 11 18.21 -20.08 -35.32
CA SER A 11 17.22 -19.02 -35.51
C SER A 11 17.39 -17.93 -34.45
N PRO A 12 17.28 -16.64 -34.80
CA PRO A 12 17.20 -15.55 -33.83
C PRO A 12 16.07 -15.71 -32.81
N LEU A 13 15.07 -16.55 -33.11
CA LEU A 13 13.92 -16.83 -32.24
C LEU A 13 14.25 -17.78 -31.08
N ILE A 14 15.39 -18.48 -31.10
CA ILE A 14 15.71 -19.47 -30.06
C ILE A 14 15.76 -18.84 -28.67
N VAL A 15 16.46 -17.71 -28.54
CA VAL A 15 16.64 -17.00 -27.28
C VAL A 15 15.31 -16.47 -26.73
N PRO A 16 14.50 -15.68 -27.46
CA PRO A 16 13.24 -15.17 -26.92
C PRO A 16 12.24 -16.29 -26.61
N VAL A 17 12.22 -17.38 -27.37
CA VAL A 17 11.32 -18.52 -27.09
C VAL A 17 11.71 -19.22 -25.79
N PHE A 18 12.98 -19.60 -25.62
CA PHE A 18 13.42 -20.24 -24.37
C PHE A 18 13.31 -19.32 -23.16
N TYR A 19 13.58 -18.02 -23.35
CA TYR A 19 13.38 -17.02 -22.31
C TYR A 19 11.91 -16.97 -21.87
N ASN A 20 10.97 -16.82 -22.82
CA ASN A 20 9.54 -16.79 -22.52
C ASN A 20 9.04 -18.10 -21.89
N LEU A 21 9.54 -19.25 -22.35
CA LEU A 21 9.25 -20.55 -21.74
C LEU A 21 9.73 -20.61 -20.29
N GLY A 22 10.94 -20.14 -20.01
CA GLY A 22 11.50 -20.08 -18.65
C GLY A 22 10.69 -19.17 -17.73
N ILE A 23 10.37 -17.95 -18.19
CA ILE A 23 9.54 -17.00 -17.41
C ILE A 23 8.14 -17.56 -17.17
N SER A 24 7.52 -18.18 -18.18
CA SER A 24 6.17 -18.77 -18.04
C SER A 24 6.15 -19.97 -17.11
N ALA A 25 7.20 -20.80 -17.13
CA ALA A 25 7.33 -21.95 -16.22
C ALA A 25 7.56 -21.54 -14.76
N LEU A 26 8.07 -20.33 -14.52
CA LEU A 26 8.30 -19.76 -13.19
C LEU A 26 7.15 -18.87 -12.70
N LYS A 27 6.09 -18.68 -13.49
CA LYS A 27 4.94 -17.87 -13.08
C LYS A 27 4.28 -18.54 -11.87
N MET A 28 4.46 -17.92 -10.70
CA MET A 28 3.81 -18.37 -9.47
C MET A 28 2.30 -18.15 -9.60
N PRO A 29 1.48 -19.05 -9.02
CA PRO A 29 0.03 -18.83 -8.96
C PRO A 29 -0.27 -17.57 -8.15
N ASP A 30 -1.29 -16.83 -8.59
CA ASP A 30 -1.74 -15.64 -7.88
C ASP A 30 -2.23 -16.02 -6.47
N LEU A 31 -1.82 -15.24 -5.47
CA LEU A 31 -2.13 -15.52 -4.07
C LEU A 31 -3.60 -15.18 -3.72
N TYR A 32 -4.19 -14.25 -4.45
CA TYR A 32 -5.56 -13.80 -4.30
C TYR A 32 -6.07 -13.16 -5.60
N PHE A 33 -7.39 -13.05 -5.69
CA PHE A 33 -8.14 -12.47 -6.79
C PHE A 33 -9.00 -11.30 -6.31
N GLU A 34 -9.51 -10.47 -7.22
CA GLU A 34 -10.36 -9.33 -6.86
C GLU A 34 -11.84 -9.61 -7.13
N VAL A 35 -12.73 -9.29 -6.19
CA VAL A 35 -14.18 -9.41 -6.41
C VAL A 35 -14.69 -8.38 -7.40
N GLY A 36 -15.64 -8.76 -8.25
CA GLY A 36 -16.23 -7.87 -9.26
C GLY A 36 -15.31 -7.56 -10.45
N GLN A 37 -14.23 -8.31 -10.62
CA GLN A 37 -13.37 -8.28 -11.80
C GLN A 37 -13.23 -9.67 -12.42
N GLU A 38 -12.88 -9.72 -13.71
CA GLU A 38 -12.57 -10.98 -14.38
C GLU A 38 -11.21 -11.52 -13.90
N ASN A 39 -11.24 -12.64 -13.20
CA ASN A 39 -10.05 -13.35 -12.75
C ASN A 39 -9.95 -14.68 -13.48
N THR A 40 -8.76 -15.05 -13.94
CA THR A 40 -8.51 -16.34 -14.61
C THR A 40 -7.30 -17.04 -14.03
N PHE A 41 -7.45 -18.32 -13.66
CA PHE A 41 -6.36 -19.13 -13.12
C PHE A 41 -6.46 -20.60 -13.54
N ASP A 42 -5.31 -21.26 -13.59
CA ASP A 42 -5.19 -22.66 -14.00
C ASP A 42 -5.06 -23.59 -12.80
N VAL A 43 -5.77 -24.72 -12.86
CA VAL A 43 -5.68 -25.81 -11.89
C VAL A 43 -5.22 -27.07 -12.60
N ASN A 44 -4.07 -27.59 -12.16
CA ASN A 44 -3.52 -28.85 -12.69
C ASN A 44 -4.33 -30.02 -12.12
N MET A 45 -5.32 -30.46 -12.86
CA MET A 45 -6.10 -31.66 -12.57
C MET A 45 -5.99 -32.61 -13.75
N ALA A 46 -5.32 -33.74 -13.54
CA ALA A 46 -5.26 -34.80 -14.54
C ALA A 46 -6.60 -35.53 -14.53
N GLY A 47 -7.46 -35.27 -15.51
CA GLY A 47 -8.79 -35.87 -15.54
C GLY A 47 -9.53 -35.70 -16.85
N ASN A 48 -10.54 -36.57 -17.02
CA ASN A 48 -11.42 -36.57 -18.18
C ASN A 48 -12.13 -35.22 -18.36
N SER A 49 -12.45 -34.88 -19.60
CA SER A 49 -13.03 -33.59 -20.05
C SER A 49 -14.34 -33.16 -19.37
N ASP A 50 -14.94 -34.01 -18.53
CA ASP A 50 -16.24 -33.80 -17.86
C ASP A 50 -16.12 -33.40 -16.37
N GLN A 51 -14.93 -33.00 -15.91
CA GLN A 51 -14.78 -32.54 -14.53
C GLN A 51 -15.34 -31.11 -14.39
N VAL A 52 -16.42 -30.98 -13.60
CA VAL A 52 -17.00 -29.69 -13.20
C VAL A 52 -16.60 -29.38 -11.77
N VAL A 53 -15.88 -28.29 -11.58
CA VAL A 53 -15.40 -27.85 -10.28
C VAL A 53 -16.33 -26.80 -9.70
N GLU A 54 -16.42 -26.74 -8.38
CA GLU A 54 -17.26 -25.78 -7.66
C GLU A 54 -16.40 -24.96 -6.70
N ILE A 55 -16.71 -23.67 -6.55
CA ILE A 55 -16.10 -22.83 -5.54
C ILE A 55 -17.07 -22.71 -4.36
N GLN A 56 -16.62 -23.09 -3.17
CA GLN A 56 -17.45 -23.13 -1.96
C GLN A 56 -16.84 -22.29 -0.83
N GLN A 57 -17.67 -21.52 -0.14
CA GLN A 57 -17.36 -20.84 1.12
C GLN A 57 -18.07 -21.54 2.27
N ASN A 58 -17.38 -22.49 2.90
CA ASN A 58 -17.95 -23.33 3.95
C ASN A 58 -19.29 -23.94 3.49
N SER A 59 -20.37 -23.76 4.25
CA SER A 59 -21.72 -24.24 3.92
C SER A 59 -22.70 -23.13 3.51
N ALA A 60 -22.21 -21.90 3.29
CA ALA A 60 -23.07 -20.72 3.13
C ALA A 60 -23.25 -20.30 1.66
N GLU A 61 -22.18 -20.29 0.88
CA GLU A 61 -22.20 -19.86 -0.53
C GLU A 61 -21.42 -20.88 -1.38
N SER A 62 -22.01 -21.30 -2.49
CA SER A 62 -21.35 -22.13 -3.50
C SER A 62 -21.79 -21.76 -4.90
N PHE A 63 -20.87 -21.85 -5.86
CA PHE A 63 -21.16 -21.58 -7.26
C PHE A 63 -20.17 -22.30 -8.19
N ILE A 64 -20.61 -22.56 -9.41
CA ILE A 64 -19.79 -23.15 -10.47
C ILE A 64 -19.25 -22.00 -11.33
N PRO A 65 -17.92 -21.77 -11.36
CA PRO A 65 -17.32 -20.74 -12.20
C PRO A 65 -17.31 -21.15 -13.68
N LEU A 66 -16.99 -20.21 -14.56
CA LEU A 66 -16.72 -20.54 -15.96
C LEU A 66 -15.44 -21.38 -16.02
N GLN A 67 -15.47 -22.47 -16.78
CA GLN A 67 -14.36 -23.41 -16.84
C GLN A 67 -14.08 -23.88 -18.26
N GLN A 68 -12.80 -24.02 -18.59
CA GLN A 68 -12.30 -24.57 -19.86
C GLN A 68 -11.36 -25.73 -19.57
N ASN A 69 -11.76 -26.93 -19.99
CA ASN A 69 -11.03 -28.16 -19.73
C ASN A 69 -10.04 -28.44 -20.87
N THR A 70 -8.77 -28.66 -20.52
CA THR A 70 -7.73 -29.21 -21.39
C THR A 70 -7.31 -30.57 -20.86
N SER A 71 -6.59 -31.38 -21.65
CA SER A 71 -6.13 -32.73 -21.24
C SER A 71 -5.28 -32.79 -19.97
N SER A 72 -4.71 -31.66 -19.52
CA SER A 72 -3.81 -31.61 -18.37
C SER A 72 -4.18 -30.57 -17.31
N LYS A 73 -5.14 -29.69 -17.59
CA LYS A 73 -5.50 -28.58 -16.70
C LYS A 73 -6.93 -28.11 -16.94
N ILE A 74 -7.51 -27.50 -15.92
CA ILE A 74 -8.77 -26.78 -15.98
C ILE A 74 -8.46 -25.30 -15.78
N THR A 75 -8.82 -24.46 -16.75
CA THR A 75 -8.74 -23.01 -16.63
C THR A 75 -10.07 -22.51 -16.08
N ILE A 76 -10.02 -21.78 -14.97
CA ILE A 76 -11.19 -21.28 -14.24
C ILE A 76 -11.24 -19.77 -14.42
N THR A 77 -12.41 -19.25 -14.75
CA THR A 77 -12.69 -17.82 -14.87
C THR A 77 -13.84 -17.43 -13.96
N THR A 78 -13.63 -16.40 -13.14
CA THR A 78 -14.63 -15.77 -12.28
C THR A 78 -14.82 -14.32 -12.68
N THR A 79 -16.07 -13.85 -12.68
CA THR A 79 -16.42 -12.47 -13.04
C THR A 79 -17.14 -11.77 -11.89
N ASP A 80 -18.45 -12.00 -11.76
CA ASP A 80 -19.30 -11.32 -10.77
C ASP A 80 -19.32 -12.05 -9.42
N LEU A 81 -19.04 -13.35 -9.43
CA LEU A 81 -18.99 -14.21 -8.25
C LEU A 81 -17.56 -14.63 -7.93
N PRO A 82 -17.14 -14.61 -6.65
CA PRO A 82 -17.95 -14.29 -5.49
C PRO A 82 -18.17 -12.77 -5.30
N ALA A 83 -19.35 -12.39 -4.82
CA ALA A 83 -19.72 -10.99 -4.61
C ALA A 83 -19.05 -10.35 -3.38
N LYS A 84 -18.50 -11.17 -2.46
CA LYS A 84 -17.87 -10.73 -1.22
C LYS A 84 -16.46 -11.29 -1.11
N ALA A 85 -15.58 -10.48 -0.55
CA ALA A 85 -14.22 -10.92 -0.22
C ALA A 85 -14.25 -12.05 0.83
N GLY A 86 -13.34 -13.00 0.70
CA GLY A 86 -13.26 -14.16 1.59
C GLY A 86 -12.33 -15.25 1.05
N ASN A 87 -12.16 -16.29 1.88
CA ASN A 87 -11.43 -17.50 1.51
C ASN A 87 -12.44 -18.58 1.11
N PHE A 88 -12.22 -19.16 -0.06
CA PHE A 88 -13.05 -20.17 -0.67
C PHE A 88 -12.21 -21.43 -0.91
N MET A 89 -12.90 -22.54 -1.15
CA MET A 89 -12.29 -23.80 -1.52
C MET A 89 -12.83 -24.25 -2.86
N LEU A 90 -11.93 -24.53 -3.80
CA LEU A 90 -12.29 -25.22 -5.03
C LEU A 90 -12.48 -26.70 -4.71
N THR A 91 -13.62 -27.26 -5.08
CA THR A 91 -13.99 -28.66 -4.81
C THR A 91 -14.40 -29.39 -6.08
N TYR A 92 -14.23 -30.71 -6.08
CA TYR A 92 -14.76 -31.62 -7.10
C TYR A 92 -15.29 -32.88 -6.43
N GLN A 93 -16.57 -33.21 -6.66
CA GLN A 93 -17.22 -34.39 -6.06
C GLN A 93 -16.88 -34.53 -4.56
N GLU A 94 -17.05 -33.43 -3.81
CA GLU A 94 -16.75 -33.30 -2.36
C GLU A 94 -15.27 -33.24 -1.95
N ASN A 95 -14.33 -33.48 -2.87
CA ASN A 95 -12.89 -33.38 -2.58
C ASN A 95 -12.41 -31.94 -2.68
N LYS A 96 -11.67 -31.48 -1.67
CA LYS A 96 -11.01 -30.17 -1.67
C LYS A 96 -9.76 -30.20 -2.55
N ILE A 97 -9.71 -29.33 -3.56
CA ILE A 97 -8.62 -29.26 -4.54
C ILE A 97 -7.65 -28.14 -4.18
N LEU A 98 -8.13 -26.89 -4.12
CA LEU A 98 -7.29 -25.71 -4.01
C LEU A 98 -7.99 -24.61 -3.21
N PRO A 99 -7.36 -24.02 -2.17
CA PRO A 99 -7.87 -22.81 -1.54
C PRO A 99 -7.72 -21.62 -2.49
N VAL A 100 -8.76 -20.79 -2.59
CA VAL A 100 -8.79 -19.60 -3.45
C VAL A 100 -9.26 -18.41 -2.61
N SER A 101 -8.55 -17.29 -2.68
CA SER A 101 -8.87 -16.11 -1.88
C SER A 101 -9.32 -14.97 -2.77
N TYR A 102 -10.41 -14.31 -2.41
CA TYR A 102 -10.92 -13.12 -3.09
C TYR A 102 -10.89 -11.92 -2.16
N ASN A 103 -10.38 -10.79 -2.64
CA ASN A 103 -10.25 -9.53 -1.92
C ASN A 103 -11.02 -8.42 -2.63
N TYR A 104 -11.33 -7.34 -1.91
CA TYR A 104 -11.79 -6.12 -2.55
C TYR A 104 -10.64 -5.44 -3.30
N PRO A 105 -10.90 -4.82 -4.47
CA PRO A 105 -9.92 -4.03 -5.18
C PRO A 105 -9.26 -3.00 -4.25
N ARG A 106 -7.93 -2.98 -4.23
CA ARG A 106 -7.18 -1.98 -3.44
C ARG A 106 -7.00 -0.72 -4.28
N GLY A 107 -8.10 -0.03 -4.54
CA GLY A 107 -8.03 1.36 -4.97
C GLY A 107 -7.59 2.20 -3.78
N GLU A 108 -6.45 2.86 -3.86
CA GLU A 108 -6.16 3.96 -2.92
C GLU A 108 -7.19 5.06 -3.13
N SER A 109 -7.57 5.74 -2.05
CA SER A 109 -8.36 6.98 -2.20
C SER A 109 -7.54 8.00 -2.98
N ASP A 110 -8.20 8.75 -3.86
CA ASP A 110 -7.58 9.95 -4.45
C ASP A 110 -7.14 10.88 -3.31
N LEU A 111 -5.85 11.18 -3.29
CA LEU A 111 -5.24 12.05 -2.31
C LEU A 111 -5.63 13.51 -2.61
N ASN A 112 -6.83 13.89 -2.19
CA ASN A 112 -7.30 15.26 -2.22
C ASN A 112 -6.70 16.02 -1.03
N TYR A 113 -5.56 16.68 -1.27
CA TYR A 113 -4.97 17.58 -0.30
C TYR A 113 -5.66 18.93 -0.32
N LEU A 114 -5.80 19.54 0.85
CA LEU A 114 -6.25 20.92 0.96
C LEU A 114 -5.14 21.83 0.44
N ASP A 115 -5.48 22.81 -0.40
CA ASP A 115 -4.53 23.84 -0.82
C ASP A 115 -4.30 24.79 0.36
N ILE A 116 -3.05 24.91 0.80
CA ILE A 116 -2.66 25.79 1.91
C ILE A 116 -2.93 27.26 1.55
N ASN A 117 -3.01 27.58 0.25
CA ASN A 117 -3.37 28.92 -0.24
C ASN A 117 -4.84 29.29 0.00
N ASP A 118 -5.73 28.32 0.27
CA ASP A 118 -7.15 28.58 0.55
C ASP A 118 -7.39 29.12 1.97
N PHE A 119 -6.37 29.06 2.84
CA PHE A 119 -6.47 29.53 4.22
C PHE A 119 -6.06 31.00 4.35
N LYS A 120 -7.00 31.85 4.77
CA LYS A 120 -6.79 33.31 4.86
C LYS A 120 -5.96 33.77 6.07
N ASP A 121 -5.82 32.93 7.09
CA ASP A 121 -5.18 33.27 8.37
C ASP A 121 -4.09 32.26 8.77
N VAL A 122 -3.31 31.79 7.80
CA VAL A 122 -2.19 30.87 8.05
C VAL A 122 -0.88 31.54 7.66
N GLU A 123 0.01 31.68 8.63
CA GLU A 123 1.37 32.14 8.39
C GLU A 123 2.23 30.94 7.95
N GLN A 124 2.54 30.89 6.65
CA GLN A 124 3.43 29.86 6.12
C GLN A 124 4.88 30.18 6.49
N GLN A 125 5.44 29.36 7.39
CA GLN A 125 6.85 29.46 7.73
C GLN A 125 7.69 28.71 6.68
N PRO A 126 8.73 29.33 6.10
CA PRO A 126 9.53 28.74 5.03
C PRO A 126 10.39 27.55 5.50
N SER A 127 10.63 27.42 6.81
CA SER A 127 11.34 26.29 7.38
C SER A 127 11.02 26.07 8.85
N LEU A 128 11.34 24.88 9.36
CA LEU A 128 11.27 24.60 10.80
C LEU A 128 12.24 25.50 11.59
N ASN A 129 13.41 25.80 11.04
CA ASN A 129 14.39 26.65 11.71
C ASN A 129 13.86 28.06 11.91
N THR A 130 13.23 28.67 10.90
CA THR A 130 12.64 30.00 11.02
C THR A 130 11.51 30.04 12.04
N PHE A 131 10.69 28.98 12.11
CA PHE A 131 9.67 28.84 13.16
C PHE A 131 10.30 28.85 14.56
N PHE A 132 11.31 28.01 14.82
CA PHE A 132 11.93 27.94 16.14
C PHE A 132 12.66 29.23 16.53
N GLU A 133 13.30 29.92 15.58
CA GLU A 133 13.92 31.22 15.84
C GLU A 133 12.87 32.29 16.19
N SER A 134 11.76 32.36 15.43
CA SER A 134 10.67 33.30 15.72
C SER A 134 10.00 33.05 17.08
N ALA A 135 9.74 31.78 17.42
CA ALA A 135 9.17 31.38 18.71
C ALA A 135 10.10 31.74 19.88
N LYS A 136 11.41 31.53 19.71
CA LYS A 136 12.43 31.87 20.72
C LYS A 136 12.57 33.39 20.88
N ALA A 137 12.50 34.15 19.78
CA ALA A 137 12.54 35.61 19.82
C ALA A 137 11.33 36.20 20.56
N ALA A 138 10.12 35.66 20.32
CA ALA A 138 8.91 36.07 21.04
C ALA A 138 9.04 35.85 22.56
N GLN A 139 9.73 34.78 22.98
CA GLN A 139 9.97 34.49 24.39
C GLN A 139 11.07 35.37 25.03
N GLN A 140 11.96 35.99 24.25
CA GLN A 140 13.02 36.86 24.75
C GLN A 140 12.59 38.30 25.06
N ILE A 141 11.32 38.66 24.83
CA ILE A 141 10.82 40.03 24.99
C ILE A 141 10.89 40.52 26.46
N ASP A 142 11.01 39.63 27.44
CA ASP A 142 11.12 39.99 28.85
C ASP A 142 12.57 40.20 29.32
N VAL A 143 13.30 41.14 28.70
CA VAL A 143 14.62 41.60 29.21
C VAL A 143 14.50 42.92 29.99
N LEU A 144 13.38 43.63 29.87
CA LEU A 144 13.15 44.92 30.54
C LEU A 144 13.17 44.79 32.08
N TRP A 145 12.73 43.66 32.65
CA TRP A 145 12.71 43.47 34.11
C TRP A 145 14.12 43.50 34.73
N LYS A 146 15.16 43.06 34.01
CA LYS A 146 16.55 43.08 34.49
C LYS A 146 17.00 44.51 34.76
N TRP A 147 16.65 45.42 33.86
CA TRP A 147 16.94 46.85 34.02
C TRP A 147 16.20 47.46 35.21
N PHE A 148 14.92 47.10 35.42
CA PHE A 148 14.18 47.54 36.60
C PHE A 148 14.84 47.14 37.92
N VAL A 149 15.35 45.89 38.03
CA VAL A 149 16.04 45.42 39.24
C VAL A 149 17.35 46.19 39.49
N ILE A 150 18.13 46.45 38.43
CA ILE A 150 19.38 47.21 38.53
C ILE A 150 19.10 48.64 39.01
N PHE A 151 18.11 49.32 38.41
CA PHE A 151 17.76 50.68 38.81
C PHE A 151 17.23 50.75 40.24
N ALA A 152 16.43 49.78 40.68
CA ALA A 152 15.95 49.71 42.06
C ALA A 152 17.10 49.61 43.07
N LEU A 153 18.10 48.76 42.80
CA LEU A 153 19.30 48.65 43.63
C LEU A 153 20.12 49.95 43.66
N ILE A 154 20.31 50.60 42.52
CA ILE A 154 21.01 51.89 42.44
C ILE A 154 20.28 52.94 43.28
N PHE A 155 18.96 53.09 43.13
CA PHE A 155 18.21 54.06 43.93
C PHE A 155 18.25 53.76 45.43
N LEU A 156 18.18 52.49 45.83
CA LEU A 156 18.30 52.08 47.23
C LEU A 156 19.68 52.44 47.81
N THR A 157 20.76 52.20 47.06
CA THR A 157 22.11 52.58 47.51
C THR A 157 22.28 54.10 47.61
N ILE A 158 21.74 54.86 46.66
CA ILE A 158 21.75 56.33 46.71
C ILE A 158 20.97 56.82 47.93
N GLU A 159 19.79 56.25 48.21
CA GLU A 159 18.98 56.58 49.38
C GLU A 159 19.76 56.35 50.68
N MET A 160 20.41 55.19 50.83
CA MET A 160 21.24 54.87 51.99
C MET A 160 22.42 55.83 52.16
N LEU A 161 23.03 56.29 51.05
CA LEU A 161 24.10 57.30 51.09
C LEU A 161 23.56 58.68 51.49
N LEU A 162 22.42 59.10 50.94
CA LEU A 162 21.78 60.37 51.29
C LEU A 162 21.42 60.41 52.78
N LEU A 163 20.80 59.35 53.31
CA LEU A 163 20.47 59.24 54.74
C LEU A 163 21.69 59.26 55.65
N LYS A 164 22.86 58.79 55.17
CA LYS A 164 24.10 58.75 55.95
C LYS A 164 24.84 60.09 55.96
N PHE A 165 24.78 60.87 54.87
CA PHE A 165 25.57 62.10 54.72
C PHE A 165 24.77 63.39 54.95
N PHE A 166 23.44 63.37 54.77
CA PHE A 166 22.57 64.54 54.96
C PHE A 166 21.71 64.46 56.23
N LYS A 167 22.10 63.60 57.17
CA LYS A 167 21.54 63.52 58.52
C LYS A 167 22.60 63.85 59.56
#